data_AF-A0A2N0Z9Y7-F1
#
_entry.id   AF-A0A2N0Z9Y7-F1
#
_cell.length_a   1.000
_cell.length_b   1.000
_cell.length_c   1.000
_cell.angle_alpha   90.00
_cell.angle_beta   90.00
_cell.angle_gamma   90.00
#
_symmetry.space_group_name_H-M   'P 1'
#
loop_
_entity.id
_entity.type
_entity.pdbx_description
1 polymer ?
#
loop_
_entity_poly.entity_id
_entity_poly.type
_entity_poly.pdbx_seq_one_letter_code
_entity_poly.pdbx_strand_id
1 'polypeptide(L)'
;MFVIAKREFINLFKGIKSIITVLFLLIVSYYSAKFSEVISIGIELTASEAEGIHTVGILTLILLLGYLFVASLSHNTVNREMEERTIRFLITRTSRQSIILGKFFGICLFWFVTLIISFLLISIFSQKVDLFIFLQTMSLLIYQIALIILLSVIILKPSLTMFLGIIVGLSFPAVGIWLAFTSNTWVSWIKFITPYYYLFNEDYTFVMNVILAVIMLAIANQIFKRREC
;
A
#
# COMPACT_ATOMS: atom_id res chain seq x y z
N MET A 1 19.46 0.50 -10.42
CA MET A 1 18.05 0.35 -10.00
C MET A 1 17.75 -1.06 -9.48
N PHE A 2 17.91 -2.12 -10.29
CA PHE A 2 17.58 -3.51 -9.89
C PHE A 2 18.24 -3.97 -8.58
N VAL A 3 19.54 -3.70 -8.39
CA VAL A 3 20.28 -4.06 -7.17
C VAL A 3 19.69 -3.40 -5.92
N ILE A 4 19.22 -2.14 -6.04
CA ILE A 4 18.58 -1.42 -4.94
C ILE A 4 17.23 -2.07 -4.63
N ALA A 5 16.41 -2.35 -5.65
CA ALA A 5 15.14 -3.03 -5.46
C ALA A 5 15.31 -4.40 -4.79
N LYS A 6 16.27 -5.20 -5.26
CA LYS A 6 16.60 -6.50 -4.65
C LYS A 6 17.01 -6.35 -3.19
N ARG A 7 17.86 -5.37 -2.86
CA ARG A 7 18.29 -5.11 -1.48
C ARG A 7 17.10 -4.74 -0.59
N GLU A 8 16.25 -3.82 -1.02
CA GLU A 8 15.08 -3.39 -0.25
C GLU A 8 14.08 -4.54 -0.04
N PHE A 9 13.81 -5.31 -1.09
CA PHE A 9 12.97 -6.51 -1.02
C PHE A 9 13.49 -7.52 0.03
N ILE A 10 14.78 -7.88 -0.05
CA ILE A 10 15.39 -8.85 0.88
C ILE A 10 15.39 -8.30 2.32
N ASN A 11 15.67 -7.01 2.49
CA ASN A 11 15.69 -6.39 3.81
C ASN A 11 14.31 -6.42 4.47
N LEU A 12 13.25 -6.18 3.70
CA LEU A 12 11.88 -6.26 4.20
C LEU A 12 11.54 -7.68 4.67
N PHE A 13 11.91 -8.73 3.94
CA PHE A 13 11.66 -10.11 4.38
C PHE A 13 12.46 -10.55 5.61
N LYS A 14 13.58 -9.89 5.92
CA LYS A 14 14.39 -10.18 7.12
C LYS A 14 13.89 -9.46 8.38
N GLY A 15 13.08 -8.41 8.24
CA GLY A 15 12.64 -7.59 9.37
C GLY A 15 11.58 -8.30 10.21
N ILE A 16 11.77 -8.33 11.53
CA ILE A 16 10.78 -8.93 12.47
C ILE A 16 9.38 -8.32 12.32
N LYS A 17 9.30 -6.99 12.14
CA LYS A 17 8.03 -6.27 11.93
C LYS A 17 7.30 -6.77 10.68
N SER A 18 8.06 -7.01 9.61
CA SER A 18 7.53 -7.51 8.35
C SER A 18 7.05 -8.95 8.46
N ILE A 19 7.81 -9.82 9.13
CA ILE A 19 7.41 -11.20 9.40
C ILE A 19 6.08 -11.23 10.17
N ILE A 20 5.94 -10.38 11.20
CA ILE A 20 4.68 -10.25 11.96
C ILE A 20 3.53 -9.79 11.04
N THR A 21 3.75 -8.78 10.19
CA THR A 21 2.74 -8.32 9.24
C THR A 21 2.32 -9.41 8.25
N VAL A 22 3.27 -10.17 7.70
CA VAL A 22 3.00 -11.28 6.78
C VAL A 22 2.19 -12.38 7.50
N LEU A 23 2.60 -12.79 8.71
CA LEU A 23 1.85 -13.77 9.48
C LEU A 23 0.44 -13.29 9.80
N PHE A 24 0.27 -12.03 10.17
CA PHE A 24 -1.04 -11.44 10.43
C PHE A 24 -1.93 -11.47 9.18
N LEU A 25 -1.38 -11.11 8.01
CA LEU A 25 -2.09 -11.19 6.73
C LEU A 25 -2.53 -12.62 6.42
N LEU A 26 -1.65 -13.61 6.61
CA LEU A 26 -1.97 -15.01 6.34
C LEU A 26 -3.03 -15.57 7.30
N ILE A 27 -2.94 -15.21 8.58
CA ILE A 27 -3.95 -15.57 9.58
C ILE A 27 -5.31 -15.01 9.17
N VAL A 28 -5.41 -13.71 8.87
CA VAL A 28 -6.68 -13.10 8.47
C VAL A 28 -7.19 -13.71 7.16
N SER A 29 -6.32 -13.99 6.20
CA SER A 29 -6.69 -14.63 4.93
C SER A 29 -7.26 -16.03 5.15
N TYR A 30 -6.66 -16.82 6.05
CA TYR A 30 -7.14 -18.15 6.41
C TYR A 30 -8.51 -18.10 7.09
N TYR A 31 -8.69 -17.22 8.08
CA TYR A 31 -9.98 -17.09 8.77
C TYR A 31 -11.07 -16.54 7.84
N SER A 32 -10.74 -15.55 6.99
CA SER A 32 -11.66 -15.00 5.99
C SER A 32 -12.16 -16.07 5.02
N ALA A 33 -11.25 -16.92 4.53
CA ALA A 33 -11.61 -17.98 3.60
C ALA A 33 -12.44 -19.07 4.28
N LYS A 34 -12.03 -19.52 5.47
CA LYS A 34 -12.66 -20.65 6.20
C LYS A 34 -14.04 -20.32 6.79
N PHE A 35 -14.25 -19.09 7.25
CA PHE A 35 -15.50 -18.68 7.91
C PHE A 35 -16.39 -17.78 7.04
N SER A 36 -16.09 -17.74 5.74
CA SER A 36 -16.87 -17.06 4.69
C SER A 36 -18.37 -17.33 4.76
N GLU A 37 -18.80 -18.59 4.92
CA GLU A 37 -20.22 -18.96 5.01
C GLU A 37 -20.93 -18.31 6.23
N VAL A 38 -20.24 -18.21 7.36
CA VAL A 38 -20.78 -17.55 8.56
C VAL A 38 -20.92 -16.04 8.32
N ILE A 39 -19.97 -15.46 7.59
CA ILE A 39 -20.02 -14.04 7.19
C ILE A 39 -21.22 -13.80 6.25
N SER A 40 -21.50 -14.71 5.30
CA SER A 40 -22.67 -14.57 4.40
C SER A 40 -24.01 -14.67 5.12
N ILE A 41 -24.09 -15.42 6.23
CA ILE A 41 -25.35 -15.55 6.99
C ILE A 41 -25.60 -14.28 7.83
N GLY A 42 -24.54 -13.60 8.27
CA GLY A 42 -24.64 -12.38 9.07
C GLY A 42 -24.86 -11.09 8.27
N ILE A 43 -24.67 -11.12 6.95
CA ILE A 43 -24.78 -9.97 6.05
C ILE A 43 -25.68 -10.36 4.89
N GLU A 44 -26.82 -9.69 4.72
CA GLU A 44 -27.69 -9.87 3.54
C GLU A 44 -26.98 -9.35 2.28
N LEU A 45 -26.10 -10.16 1.70
CA LEU A 45 -25.33 -9.83 0.51
C LEU A 45 -26.11 -10.14 -0.75
N THR A 46 -25.93 -9.29 -1.77
CA THR A 46 -26.43 -9.58 -3.11
C THR A 46 -25.65 -10.76 -3.73
N ALA A 47 -26.23 -11.41 -4.76
CA ALA A 47 -25.61 -12.58 -5.40
C ALA A 47 -24.21 -12.31 -6.00
N SER A 48 -23.93 -11.06 -6.39
CA SER A 48 -22.60 -10.61 -6.86
C SER A 48 -21.59 -10.52 -5.72
N GLU A 49 -21.99 -9.91 -4.59
CA GLU A 49 -21.12 -9.72 -3.43
C GLU A 49 -20.83 -11.05 -2.71
N ALA A 50 -21.75 -12.01 -2.80
CA ALA A 50 -21.58 -13.35 -2.27
C ALA A 50 -20.44 -14.14 -2.95
N GLU A 51 -20.13 -13.87 -4.23
CA GLU A 51 -19.03 -14.57 -4.92
C GLU A 51 -17.64 -14.18 -4.38
N GLY A 52 -17.46 -12.91 -3.99
CA GLY A 52 -16.19 -12.39 -3.48
C GLY A 52 -15.97 -12.56 -1.98
N ILE A 53 -16.92 -13.16 -1.26
CA ILE A 53 -16.99 -13.09 0.21
C ILE A 53 -15.74 -13.63 0.93
N HIS A 54 -15.09 -14.64 0.34
CA HIS A 54 -13.86 -15.23 0.87
C HIS A 54 -12.70 -14.23 0.95
N THR A 55 -12.70 -13.21 0.09
CA THR A 55 -11.67 -12.16 0.01
C THR A 55 -12.00 -10.91 0.82
N VAL A 56 -13.23 -10.79 1.35
CA VAL A 56 -13.69 -9.59 2.08
C VAL A 56 -12.79 -9.27 3.28
N GLY A 57 -12.34 -10.28 4.03
CA GLY A 57 -11.46 -10.08 5.17
C GLY A 57 -10.10 -9.47 4.79
N ILE A 58 -9.47 -9.96 3.72
CA ILE A 58 -8.18 -9.40 3.29
C ILE A 58 -8.35 -7.99 2.71
N LEU A 59 -9.41 -7.77 1.92
CA LEU A 59 -9.71 -6.46 1.35
C LEU A 59 -9.98 -5.44 2.45
N THR A 60 -10.82 -5.78 3.44
CA THR A 60 -11.14 -4.91 4.57
C THR A 60 -9.89 -4.58 5.40
N LEU A 61 -9.04 -5.58 5.65
CA LEU A 61 -7.80 -5.40 6.36
C LEU A 61 -6.83 -4.47 5.61
N ILE A 62 -6.66 -4.63 4.30
CA ILE A 62 -5.79 -3.74 3.52
C ILE A 62 -6.40 -2.34 3.37
N LEU A 63 -7.73 -2.24 3.25
CA LEU A 63 -8.45 -0.97 3.17
C LEU A 63 -8.27 -0.16 4.46
N LEU A 64 -8.40 -0.79 5.63
CA LEU A 64 -8.33 -0.11 6.92
C LEU A 64 -6.91 -0.01 7.49
N LEU A 65 -6.10 -1.05 7.38
CA LEU A 65 -4.78 -1.16 8.03
C LEU A 65 -3.62 -1.20 7.03
N GLY A 66 -3.88 -1.31 5.72
CA GLY A 66 -2.82 -1.37 4.72
C GLY A 66 -1.87 -0.18 4.81
N TYR A 67 -2.41 1.04 4.95
CA TYR A 67 -1.59 2.24 5.07
C TYR A 67 -0.70 2.17 6.32
N LEU A 68 -1.25 1.73 7.45
CA LEU A 68 -0.51 1.58 8.70
C LEU A 68 0.64 0.57 8.55
N PHE A 69 0.41 -0.56 7.86
CA PHE A 69 1.45 -1.54 7.60
C PHE A 69 2.54 -1.01 6.67
N VAL A 70 2.16 -0.39 5.55
CA VAL A 70 3.12 0.21 4.60
C VAL A 70 3.95 1.29 5.30
N ALA A 71 3.31 2.16 6.09
CA ALA A 71 3.99 3.18 6.88
C ALA A 71 4.94 2.56 7.92
N SER A 72 4.47 1.59 8.71
CA SER A 72 5.28 0.92 9.73
C SER A 72 6.57 0.32 9.17
N LEU A 73 6.49 -0.28 7.97
CA LEU A 73 7.60 -0.96 7.33
C LEU A 73 8.50 -0.04 6.48
N SER A 74 7.95 1.03 5.89
CA SER A 74 8.64 1.80 4.83
C SER A 74 8.67 3.33 5.03
N HIS A 75 8.16 3.87 6.16
CA HIS A 75 8.17 5.32 6.41
C HIS A 75 9.56 5.97 6.30
N ASN A 76 10.61 5.22 6.63
CA ASN A 76 11.97 5.73 6.72
C ASN A 76 12.90 5.31 5.57
N THR A 77 12.35 4.88 4.44
CA THR A 77 13.13 4.27 3.35
C THR A 77 14.12 5.23 2.68
N VAL A 78 13.84 6.54 2.63
CA VAL A 78 14.75 7.55 2.04
C VAL A 78 15.40 8.41 3.12
N ASN A 79 14.59 8.98 4.02
CA ASN A 79 15.11 9.92 5.01
C ASN A 79 16.12 9.32 6.00
N ARG A 80 16.06 8.01 6.31
CA ARG A 80 17.06 7.36 7.16
C ARG A 80 18.43 7.42 6.52
N GLU A 81 18.53 7.15 5.22
CA GLU A 81 19.81 7.25 4.50
C GLU A 81 20.29 8.70 4.37
N MET A 82 19.36 9.66 4.33
CA MET A 82 19.70 11.09 4.36
C MET A 82 20.23 11.51 5.74
N GLU A 83 19.58 11.10 6.82
CA GLU A 83 19.98 11.40 8.20
C GLU A 83 21.32 10.76 8.56
N GLU A 84 21.52 9.49 8.20
CA GLU A 84 22.78 8.76 8.39
C GLU A 84 23.89 9.18 7.41
N ARG A 85 23.59 10.09 6.45
CA ARG A 85 24.48 10.54 5.36
C ARG A 85 24.99 9.43 4.44
N THR A 86 24.44 8.22 4.53
CA THR A 86 24.78 7.07 3.68
C THR A 86 24.29 7.24 2.24
N ILE A 87 23.32 8.13 2.01
CA ILE A 87 22.80 8.46 0.68
C ILE A 87 23.89 8.99 -0.28
N ARG A 88 24.95 9.63 0.26
CA ARG A 88 26.08 10.15 -0.54
C ARG A 88 26.81 9.05 -1.30
N PHE A 89 26.92 7.85 -0.71
CA PHE A 89 27.54 6.69 -1.36
C PHE A 89 26.68 6.10 -2.48
N LEU A 90 25.37 6.29 -2.42
CA LEU A 90 24.44 5.84 -3.46
C LEU A 90 24.42 6.80 -4.65
N ILE A 91 24.39 8.11 -4.39
CA ILE A 91 24.31 9.14 -5.44
C ILE A 91 25.58 9.16 -6.31
N THR A 92 26.76 8.81 -5.79
CA THR A 92 27.99 8.72 -6.59
C THR A 92 28.03 7.50 -7.52
N ARG A 93 27.18 6.49 -7.27
CA ARG A 93 27.17 5.22 -8.03
C ARG A 93 25.95 5.06 -8.94
N THR A 94 24.89 5.85 -8.73
CA THR A 94 23.67 5.75 -9.54
C THR A 94 22.87 7.05 -9.55
N SER A 95 21.95 7.19 -10.51
CA SER A 95 21.09 8.36 -10.60
C SER A 95 20.09 8.42 -9.44
N ARG A 96 19.75 9.64 -9.01
CA ARG A 96 18.74 9.90 -7.97
C ARG A 96 17.38 9.24 -8.28
N GLN A 97 16.99 9.24 -9.56
CA GLN A 97 15.77 8.57 -10.02
C GLN A 97 15.85 7.06 -9.86
N SER A 98 17.01 6.45 -10.16
CA SER A 98 17.23 5.01 -9.96
C SER A 98 17.19 4.59 -8.49
N ILE A 99 17.50 5.50 -7.56
CA ILE A 99 17.38 5.27 -6.11
C ILE A 99 15.90 5.21 -5.71
N ILE A 100 15.12 6.24 -6.05
CA ILE A 100 13.69 6.33 -5.73
C ILE A 100 12.91 5.17 -6.37
N LEU A 101 13.09 4.93 -7.67
CA LEU A 101 12.41 3.83 -8.36
C LEU A 101 12.87 2.47 -7.84
N GLY A 102 14.17 2.30 -7.55
CA GLY A 102 14.69 1.07 -6.95
C GLY A 102 13.99 0.77 -5.62
N LYS A 103 13.86 1.76 -4.74
CA LYS A 103 13.16 1.64 -3.46
C LYS A 103 11.68 1.30 -3.63
N PHE A 104 11.00 2.03 -4.51
CA PHE A 104 9.60 1.77 -4.87
C PHE A 104 9.39 0.33 -5.35
N PHE A 105 10.13 -0.12 -6.36
CA PHE A 105 9.97 -1.47 -6.90
C PHE A 105 10.32 -2.56 -5.90
N GLY A 106 11.32 -2.35 -5.03
CA GLY A 106 11.64 -3.29 -3.95
C GLY A 106 10.49 -3.48 -2.96
N ILE A 107 9.89 -2.37 -2.52
CA ILE A 107 8.73 -2.39 -1.61
C ILE A 107 7.49 -2.99 -2.31
N CYS A 108 7.23 -2.61 -3.56
CA CYS A 108 6.12 -3.18 -4.34
C CYS A 108 6.26 -4.69 -4.54
N LEU A 109 7.48 -5.19 -4.83
CA LEU A 109 7.72 -6.62 -5.01
C LEU A 109 7.48 -7.39 -3.70
N PHE A 110 7.87 -6.81 -2.56
CA PHE A 110 7.58 -7.38 -1.23
C PHE A 110 6.08 -7.55 -1.00
N TRP A 111 5.31 -6.49 -1.24
CA TRP A 111 3.86 -6.51 -1.08
C TRP A 111 3.16 -7.41 -2.08
N PHE A 112 3.63 -7.44 -3.33
CA PHE A 112 3.13 -8.31 -4.38
C PHE A 112 3.28 -9.79 -4.01
N VAL A 113 4.46 -10.22 -3.56
CA VAL A 113 4.69 -11.60 -3.11
C VAL A 113 3.81 -11.93 -1.90
N THR A 114 3.72 -11.02 -0.93
CA THR A 114 2.89 -11.22 0.27
C THR A 114 1.41 -11.38 -0.09
N LEU A 115 0.87 -10.51 -0.95
CA LEU A 115 -0.51 -10.62 -1.40
C LEU A 115 -0.75 -11.89 -2.22
N ILE A 116 0.17 -12.27 -3.12
CA ILE A 116 0.03 -13.51 -3.89
C ILE A 116 -0.10 -14.71 -2.96
N ILE A 117 0.76 -14.83 -1.95
CA ILE A 117 0.70 -15.97 -1.02
C ILE A 117 -0.65 -15.98 -0.28
N SER A 118 -1.13 -14.81 0.15
CA SER A 118 -2.43 -14.70 0.80
C SER A 118 -3.61 -15.06 -0.11
N PHE A 119 -3.61 -14.60 -1.38
CA PHE A 119 -4.67 -14.94 -2.34
C PHE A 119 -4.61 -16.39 -2.79
N LEU A 120 -3.42 -16.99 -2.93
CA LEU A 120 -3.26 -18.42 -3.17
C LEU A 120 -3.87 -19.23 -2.02
N LEU A 121 -3.63 -18.82 -0.77
CA LEU A 121 -4.23 -19.46 0.39
C LEU A 121 -5.76 -19.39 0.34
N ILE A 122 -6.34 -18.22 0.03
CA ILE A 122 -7.79 -18.06 -0.11
C ILE A 122 -8.35 -18.94 -1.23
N SER A 123 -7.64 -19.01 -2.37
CA SER A 123 -8.06 -19.79 -3.53
C SER A 123 -8.16 -21.29 -3.25
N ILE A 124 -7.31 -21.83 -2.37
CA ILE A 124 -7.39 -23.25 -1.95
C ILE A 124 -8.74 -23.56 -1.31
N PHE A 125 -9.33 -22.64 -0.55
CA PHE A 125 -10.63 -22.83 0.10
C PHE A 125 -11.81 -22.41 -0.80
N SER A 126 -11.67 -21.30 -1.51
CA SER A 126 -12.73 -20.74 -2.35
C SER A 126 -12.89 -21.47 -3.70
N GLN A 127 -11.87 -22.23 -4.13
CA GLN A 127 -11.77 -22.85 -5.47
C GLN A 127 -11.89 -21.86 -6.63
N LYS A 128 -11.82 -20.56 -6.37
CA LYS A 128 -11.83 -19.46 -7.34
C LYS A 128 -10.63 -18.54 -7.11
N VAL A 129 -10.28 -17.77 -8.14
CA VAL A 129 -9.23 -16.74 -8.09
C VAL A 129 -9.81 -15.43 -8.57
N ASP A 130 -10.06 -14.50 -7.65
CA ASP A 130 -10.59 -13.18 -7.97
C ASP A 130 -9.44 -12.23 -8.35
N LEU A 131 -9.02 -12.30 -9.61
CA LEU A 131 -7.97 -11.43 -10.15
C LEU A 131 -8.35 -9.95 -10.08
N PHE A 132 -9.63 -9.61 -10.21
CA PHE A 132 -10.11 -8.23 -10.11
C PHE A 132 -9.83 -7.65 -8.73
N ILE A 133 -10.25 -8.34 -7.66
CA ILE A 133 -10.04 -7.92 -6.27
C ILE A 133 -8.54 -7.87 -5.93
N PHE A 134 -7.76 -8.82 -6.48
CA PHE A 134 -6.30 -8.79 -6.35
C PHE A 134 -5.70 -7.51 -6.95
N LEU A 135 -6.04 -7.17 -8.20
CA LEU A 135 -5.52 -5.97 -8.88
C LEU A 135 -5.97 -4.68 -8.18
N GLN A 136 -7.22 -4.65 -7.73
CA GLN A 136 -7.79 -3.55 -6.96
C GLN A 136 -7.02 -3.34 -5.64
N THR A 137 -6.79 -4.42 -4.87
CA THR A 137 -5.99 -4.39 -3.63
C THR A 137 -4.55 -3.95 -3.90
N MET A 138 -3.94 -4.45 -4.98
CA MET A 138 -2.58 -4.08 -5.36
C MET A 138 -2.49 -2.60 -5.76
N SER A 139 -3.49 -2.07 -6.46
CA SER A 139 -3.55 -0.64 -6.82
C SER A 139 -3.55 0.27 -5.60
N LEU A 140 -4.28 -0.13 -4.54
CA LEU A 140 -4.32 0.59 -3.28
C LEU A 140 -2.95 0.58 -2.60
N LEU A 141 -2.29 -0.57 -2.53
CA LEU A 141 -0.94 -0.66 -1.98
C LEU A 141 0.08 0.17 -2.78
N ILE A 142 0.01 0.14 -4.11
CA ILE A 142 0.87 0.97 -4.97
C ILE A 142 0.72 2.46 -4.63
N TYR A 143 -0.51 2.94 -4.47
CA TYR A 143 -0.79 4.31 -4.03
C TYR A 143 -0.16 4.59 -2.66
N GLN A 144 -0.40 3.73 -1.67
CA GLN A 144 0.11 3.89 -0.31
C GLN A 144 1.64 3.91 -0.26
N ILE A 145 2.30 3.02 -0.99
CA ILE A 145 3.77 2.95 -1.08
C ILE A 145 4.33 4.23 -1.70
N ALA A 146 3.74 4.71 -2.79
CA ALA A 146 4.18 5.94 -3.44
C ALA A 146 4.03 7.17 -2.52
N LEU A 147 2.93 7.26 -1.79
CA LEU A 147 2.71 8.33 -0.81
C LEU A 147 3.72 8.27 0.35
N ILE A 148 4.02 7.08 0.86
CA ILE A 148 5.02 6.90 1.92
C ILE A 148 6.43 7.26 1.44
N ILE A 149 6.80 6.89 0.21
CA ILE A 149 8.08 7.31 -0.37
C ILE A 149 8.13 8.83 -0.53
N LEU A 150 7.05 9.45 -1.01
CA LEU A 150 6.95 10.90 -1.12
C LEU A 150 7.14 11.58 0.25
N LEU A 151 6.47 11.09 1.30
CA LEU A 151 6.65 11.59 2.66
C LEU A 151 8.08 11.40 3.17
N SER A 152 8.70 10.24 2.89
CA SER A 152 10.10 9.96 3.24
C SER A 152 11.09 10.87 2.51
N VAL A 153 10.76 11.35 1.31
CA VAL A 153 11.56 12.36 0.62
C VAL A 153 11.32 13.76 1.20
N ILE A 154 10.07 14.13 1.49
CA ILE A 154 9.73 15.48 2.00
C ILE A 154 10.27 15.70 3.41
N ILE A 155 10.24 14.69 4.27
CA ILE A 155 10.51 14.84 5.69
C ILE A 155 11.86 14.22 6.04
N LEU A 156 12.81 15.08 6.45
CA LEU A 156 14.19 14.68 6.73
C LEU A 156 14.35 13.81 7.98
N LYS A 157 13.48 13.98 8.98
CA LYS A 157 13.58 13.25 10.25
C LYS A 157 12.74 11.97 10.20
N PRO A 158 13.35 10.76 10.32
CA PRO A 158 12.63 9.49 10.34
C PRO A 158 11.57 9.41 11.44
N SER A 159 11.85 9.97 12.62
CA SER A 159 10.90 10.02 13.74
C SER A 159 9.60 10.75 13.37
N LEU A 160 9.69 11.85 12.61
CA LEU A 160 8.51 12.60 12.16
C LEU A 160 7.73 11.82 11.09
N THR A 161 8.40 11.12 10.18
CA THR A 161 7.71 10.24 9.22
C THR A 161 7.03 9.05 9.88
N MET A 162 7.57 8.53 10.97
CA MET A 162 6.93 7.47 11.74
C MET A 162 5.63 7.96 12.35
N PHE A 163 5.68 9.11 13.04
CA PHE A 163 4.53 9.72 13.68
C PHE A 163 3.43 10.07 12.67
N LEU A 164 3.77 10.76 11.59
CA LEU A 164 2.82 11.08 10.52
C LEU A 164 2.31 9.83 9.80
N GLY A 165 3.16 8.82 9.61
CA GLY A 165 2.76 7.55 9.03
C GLY A 165 1.67 6.85 9.86
N ILE A 166 1.73 6.92 11.18
CA ILE A 166 0.70 6.38 12.09
C ILE A 166 -0.58 7.21 12.02
N ILE A 167 -0.47 8.54 12.13
CA ILE A 167 -1.64 9.44 12.08
C ILE A 167 -2.37 9.27 10.75
N VAL A 168 -1.64 9.34 9.63
CA VAL A 168 -2.22 9.14 8.31
C VAL A 168 -2.73 7.70 8.19
N GLY A 169 -2.00 6.69 8.66
CA GLY A 169 -2.45 5.30 8.61
C GLY A 169 -3.78 5.03 9.29
N LEU A 170 -4.09 5.72 10.38
CA LEU A 170 -5.35 5.57 11.11
C LEU A 170 -6.46 6.49 10.58
N SER A 171 -6.12 7.73 10.22
CA SER A 171 -7.11 8.74 9.79
C SER A 171 -7.51 8.60 8.32
N PHE A 172 -6.59 8.18 7.46
CA PHE A 172 -6.79 8.19 6.01
C PHE A 172 -7.90 7.24 5.53
N PRO A 173 -8.09 6.03 6.10
CA PRO A 173 -9.25 5.21 5.79
C PRO A 173 -10.57 5.86 6.21
N ALA A 174 -10.65 6.40 7.44
CA ALA A 174 -11.87 7.03 7.94
C ALA A 174 -12.28 8.25 7.11
N VAL A 175 -11.31 9.14 6.83
CA VAL A 175 -11.52 10.31 5.98
C VAL A 175 -11.81 9.89 4.54
N GLY A 176 -11.10 8.89 4.02
CA GLY A 176 -11.26 8.40 2.66
C GLY A 176 -12.64 7.80 2.37
N ILE A 177 -13.16 6.99 3.30
CA ILE A 177 -14.52 6.45 3.24
C ILE A 177 -15.53 7.60 3.30
N TRP A 178 -15.41 8.51 4.27
CA TRP A 178 -16.33 9.64 4.38
C TRP A 178 -16.34 10.51 3.11
N LEU A 179 -15.18 10.79 2.52
CA LEU A 179 -15.06 11.55 1.27
C LEU A 179 -15.65 10.81 0.06
N ALA A 180 -15.61 9.48 0.04
CA ALA A 180 -16.19 8.72 -1.06
C ALA A 180 -17.72 8.86 -1.12
N PHE A 181 -18.38 8.99 0.02
CA PHE A 181 -19.85 9.07 0.13
C PHE A 181 -20.40 10.49 0.32
N THR A 182 -19.54 11.51 0.48
CA THR A 182 -20.02 12.88 0.69
C THR A 182 -20.51 13.55 -0.60
N SER A 183 -21.73 14.11 -0.54
CA SER A 183 -22.33 14.91 -1.62
C SER A 183 -22.05 16.40 -1.51
N ASN A 184 -21.32 16.84 -0.46
CA ASN A 184 -21.04 18.26 -0.25
C ASN A 184 -20.10 18.81 -1.32
N THR A 185 -20.60 19.71 -2.17
CA THR A 185 -19.89 20.31 -3.31
C THR A 185 -18.54 20.94 -2.95
N TRP A 186 -18.40 21.49 -1.74
CA TRP A 186 -17.17 22.14 -1.28
C TRP A 186 -16.01 21.17 -1.05
N VAL A 187 -16.33 19.91 -0.74
CA VAL A 187 -15.36 18.88 -0.32
C VAL A 187 -15.32 17.71 -1.31
N SER A 188 -16.36 17.54 -2.13
CA SER A 188 -16.51 16.41 -3.06
C SER A 188 -15.39 16.31 -4.09
N TRP A 189 -14.65 17.39 -4.39
CA TRP A 189 -13.50 17.31 -5.31
C TRP A 189 -12.30 16.58 -4.69
N ILE A 190 -12.18 16.54 -3.35
CA ILE A 190 -11.06 15.88 -2.65
C ILE A 190 -11.12 14.35 -2.83
N LYS A 191 -12.32 13.79 -3.05
CA LYS A 191 -12.51 12.35 -3.26
C LYS A 191 -11.70 11.82 -4.45
N PHE A 192 -11.43 12.65 -5.46
CA PHE A 192 -10.65 12.24 -6.63
C PHE A 192 -9.15 12.08 -6.36
N ILE A 193 -8.66 12.58 -5.21
CA ILE A 193 -7.28 12.43 -4.78
C ILE A 193 -7.14 11.18 -3.89
N THR A 194 -8.22 10.75 -3.23
CA THR A 194 -8.17 9.59 -2.34
C THR A 194 -8.29 8.29 -3.13
N PRO A 195 -7.58 7.23 -2.73
CA PRO A 195 -7.63 5.98 -3.46
C PRO A 195 -8.96 5.25 -3.27
N TYR A 196 -9.71 5.57 -2.21
CA TYR A 196 -10.95 4.89 -1.83
C TYR A 196 -12.11 5.15 -2.78
N TYR A 197 -12.22 6.36 -3.34
CA TYR A 197 -13.28 6.68 -4.30
C TYR A 197 -13.26 5.76 -5.53
N TYR A 198 -12.07 5.42 -6.01
CA TYR A 198 -11.87 4.53 -7.15
C TYR A 198 -11.95 3.04 -6.81
N LEU A 199 -12.03 2.69 -5.51
CA LEU A 199 -12.20 1.31 -5.06
C LEU A 199 -13.66 0.96 -4.85
N PHE A 200 -14.52 1.90 -4.46
CA PHE A 200 -15.94 1.61 -4.24
C PHE A 200 -16.76 1.51 -5.54
N ASN A 201 -16.23 2.01 -6.66
CA ASN A 201 -16.83 1.76 -7.96
C ASN A 201 -16.32 0.39 -8.43
N GLU A 202 -17.21 -0.57 -8.71
CA GLU A 202 -16.90 -1.92 -9.21
C GLU A 202 -16.37 -1.95 -10.66
N ASP A 203 -15.70 -0.87 -11.08
CA ASP A 203 -15.16 -0.64 -12.41
C ASP A 203 -13.62 -0.62 -12.40
N TYR A 204 -13.02 -0.58 -13.58
CA TYR A 204 -11.56 -0.44 -13.77
C TYR A 204 -10.99 0.93 -13.32
N THR A 205 -11.76 1.74 -12.60
CA THR A 205 -11.33 3.05 -12.11
C THR A 205 -10.17 2.99 -11.13
N PHE A 206 -9.93 1.82 -10.49
CA PHE A 206 -8.77 1.58 -9.63
C PHE A 206 -7.42 1.82 -10.33
N VAL A 207 -7.36 1.80 -11.67
CA VAL A 207 -6.16 2.19 -12.45
C VAL A 207 -5.73 3.62 -12.14
N MET A 208 -6.67 4.50 -11.77
CA MET A 208 -6.36 5.88 -11.38
C MET A 208 -5.45 5.96 -10.15
N ASN A 209 -5.52 4.98 -9.24
CA ASN A 209 -4.61 4.88 -8.09
C ASN A 209 -3.15 4.72 -8.54
N VAL A 210 -2.93 3.96 -9.62
CA VAL A 210 -1.60 3.76 -10.21
C VAL A 210 -1.11 5.05 -10.88
N ILE A 211 -1.99 5.78 -11.58
CA ILE A 211 -1.66 7.08 -12.18
C ILE A 211 -1.25 8.09 -11.09
N LEU A 212 -2.03 8.18 -10.02
CA LEU A 212 -1.71 9.03 -8.87
C LEU A 212 -0.38 8.63 -8.22
N ALA A 213 -0.09 7.33 -8.11
CA ALA A 213 1.20 6.84 -7.62
C ALA A 213 2.38 7.30 -8.50
N VAL A 214 2.23 7.24 -9.83
CA VAL A 214 3.25 7.73 -10.78
C VAL A 214 3.48 9.24 -10.59
N ILE A 215 2.42 10.02 -10.42
CA ILE A 215 2.52 11.47 -10.14
C ILE A 215 3.27 11.72 -8.83
N MET A 216 2.92 11.01 -7.75
CA MET A 216 3.61 11.14 -6.46
C MET A 216 5.09 10.78 -6.55
N LEU A 217 5.45 9.72 -7.28
CA LEU A 217 6.84 9.34 -7.51
C LEU A 217 7.59 10.38 -8.36
N ALA A 218 6.93 10.97 -9.36
CA ALA A 218 7.51 12.05 -10.15
C ALA A 218 7.83 13.28 -9.29
N ILE A 219 6.89 13.68 -8.41
CA ILE A 219 7.08 14.76 -7.44
C ILE A 219 8.25 14.40 -6.48
N ALA A 220 8.24 13.19 -5.92
CA ALA A 220 9.30 12.71 -5.03
C ALA A 220 10.67 12.78 -5.71
N ASN A 221 10.78 12.37 -6.97
CA ASN A 221 12.01 12.45 -7.76
C ASN A 221 12.46 13.92 -7.97
N GLN A 222 11.53 14.83 -8.28
CA GLN A 222 11.87 16.25 -8.47
C GLN A 222 12.36 16.91 -7.18
N ILE A 223 11.70 16.64 -6.05
CA ILE A 223 12.13 17.14 -4.74
C ILE A 223 13.50 16.55 -4.40
N PHE A 224 13.69 15.25 -4.59
CA PHE A 224 14.96 14.58 -4.29
C PHE A 224 16.11 15.08 -5.18
N LYS A 225 15.85 15.49 -6.43
CA LYS A 225 16.85 16.12 -7.32
C LYS A 225 17.30 17.50 -6.85
N ARG A 226 16.42 18.29 -6.22
CA ARG A 226 16.74 19.64 -5.75
C ARG A 226 17.47 19.67 -4.40
N ARG A 227 17.49 18.55 -3.68
CA ARG A 227 18.15 18.50 -2.36
C ARG A 227 19.65 18.38 -2.47
N GLU A 228 20.35 19.15 -1.65
CA GLU A 228 21.77 18.95 -1.38
C GLU A 228 21.89 17.78 -0.40
N CYS A 229 22.73 16.79 -0.74
CA CYS A 229 22.91 15.55 0.04
C CYS A 229 24.37 15.42 0.44
#